data_AF-A0A4C2AFR1-F1
#
_entry.id   AF-A0A4C2AFR1-F1
#
_cell.length_a   1.000
_cell.length_b   1.000
_cell.length_c   1.000
_cell.angle_alpha   90.00
_cell.angle_beta   90.00
_cell.angle_gamma   90.00
#
_symmetry.space_group_name_H-M   'P 1'
#
loop_
_entity.id
_entity.type
_entity.pdbx_description
1 polymer ?
#
loop_
_entity_poly.entity_id
_entity_poly.type
_entity_poly.pdbx_seq_one_letter_code
_entity_poly.pdbx_strand_id
1 'polypeptide(L)'
;MNDAFNRELECEHDYDRHELSQSVQTNVPLLNPQQREVYGTLMKAVDDENGGLFFLDAPGGTGKKFLMSLILATIRTRSDILVAIASSGIAATLLEDCRTARSVLKLPLNLQTIE
;
A
#
# COMPACT_ATOMS: atom_id res chain seq x y z
N MET A 1 0.15 -15.88 17.55
CA MET A 1 0.59 -15.28 16.27
C MET A 1 -0.49 -14.39 15.64
N ASN A 2 -1.76 -14.48 16.06
CA ASN A 2 -2.91 -13.93 15.33
C ASN A 2 -3.28 -12.46 15.63
N ASP A 3 -2.97 -11.91 16.81
CA ASP A 3 -3.45 -10.56 17.17
C ASP A 3 -2.99 -9.42 16.25
N ALA A 4 -1.76 -9.48 15.74
CA ALA A 4 -1.25 -8.38 14.90
C ALA A 4 -1.89 -8.38 13.51
N PHE A 5 -2.06 -9.57 12.92
CA PHE A 5 -2.71 -9.71 11.63
C PHE A 5 -4.22 -9.42 11.74
N ASN A 6 -4.87 -9.90 12.81
CA ASN A 6 -6.26 -9.59 13.10
C ASN A 6 -6.47 -8.08 13.28
N ARG A 7 -5.54 -7.38 13.92
CA ARG A 7 -5.61 -5.93 14.06
C ARG A 7 -5.45 -5.18 12.73
N GLU A 8 -4.57 -5.64 11.84
CA GLU A 8 -4.47 -5.03 10.50
C GLU A 8 -5.74 -5.28 9.68
N LEU A 9 -6.36 -6.47 9.81
CA LEU A 9 -7.67 -6.75 9.22
C LEU A 9 -8.77 -5.84 9.77
N GLU A 10 -8.79 -5.60 11.08
CA GLU A 10 -9.72 -4.67 11.71
C GLU A 10 -9.53 -3.23 11.19
N CYS A 11 -8.28 -2.77 11.04
CA CYS A 11 -7.99 -1.46 10.47
C CYS A 11 -8.47 -1.32 9.01
N GLU A 12 -8.51 -2.39 8.22
CA GLU A 12 -9.05 -2.36 6.85
C GLU A 12 -10.57 -2.16 6.80
N HIS A 13 -11.30 -2.42 7.90
CA HIS A 13 -12.74 -2.20 7.98
C HIS A 13 -13.13 -0.78 8.46
N ASP A 14 -12.19 0.00 8.99
CA ASP A 14 -12.46 1.31 9.60
C ASP A 14 -12.49 2.47 8.58
N TYR A 15 -12.12 2.24 7.32
CA TYR A 15 -12.05 3.30 6.31
C TYR A 15 -13.42 3.77 5.79
N ASP A 16 -13.59 5.08 5.65
CA ASP A 16 -14.74 5.66 4.96
C ASP A 16 -14.63 5.45 3.44
N ARG A 17 -15.41 4.51 2.92
CA ARG A 17 -15.45 4.16 1.51
C ARG A 17 -15.94 5.32 0.62
N HIS A 18 -16.79 6.20 1.14
CA HIS A 18 -17.29 7.32 0.37
C HIS A 18 -16.17 8.35 0.14
N GLU A 19 -15.42 8.68 1.19
CA GLU A 19 -14.25 9.56 1.08
C GLU A 19 -13.17 8.96 0.18
N LEU A 20 -12.87 7.67 0.34
CA LEU A 20 -11.91 6.97 -0.53
C LEU A 20 -12.36 6.96 -1.99
N SER A 21 -13.63 6.67 -2.27
CA SER A 21 -14.18 6.68 -3.63
C SER A 21 -14.08 8.06 -4.26
N GLN A 22 -14.37 9.14 -3.52
CA GLN A 22 -14.22 10.50 -4.01
C GLN A 22 -12.75 10.86 -4.29
N SER A 23 -11.84 10.44 -3.40
CA SER A 23 -10.40 10.59 -3.59
C SER A 23 -9.93 9.88 -4.86
N VAL A 24 -10.33 8.62 -5.07
CA VAL A 24 -9.98 7.83 -6.27
C VAL A 24 -10.50 8.52 -7.54
N GLN A 25 -11.77 8.93 -7.58
CA GLN A 25 -12.35 9.62 -8.74
C GLN A 25 -11.65 10.94 -9.07
N THR A 26 -11.19 11.66 -8.05
CA THR A 26 -10.49 12.94 -8.22
C THR A 26 -9.04 12.75 -8.66
N ASN A 27 -8.37 11.71 -8.15
CA ASN A 27 -6.93 11.51 -8.29
C ASN A 27 -6.52 10.64 -9.48
N VAL A 28 -7.35 9.70 -9.92
CA VAL A 28 -7.08 8.87 -11.12
C VAL A 28 -6.86 9.73 -12.38
N PRO A 29 -7.65 10.79 -12.66
CA PRO A 29 -7.41 11.66 -13.81
C PRO A 29 -6.07 12.40 -13.77
N LEU A 30 -5.53 12.67 -12.57
CA LEU A 30 -4.28 13.42 -12.36
C LEU A 30 -3.02 12.58 -12.65
N LEU A 31 -3.16 11.27 -12.87
CA LEU A 31 -2.04 10.40 -13.19
C LEU A 31 -1.41 10.79 -14.53
N ASN A 32 -0.09 10.94 -14.54
CA ASN A 32 0.66 11.07 -15.77
C ASN A 32 0.65 9.74 -16.56
N PRO A 33 1.02 9.73 -17.85
CA PRO A 33 0.91 8.53 -18.69
C PRO A 33 1.63 7.29 -18.13
N GLN A 34 2.84 7.46 -17.56
CA GLN A 34 3.62 6.36 -17.00
C GLN A 34 2.99 5.81 -15.70
N GLN A 35 2.53 6.69 -14.83
CA GLN A 35 1.83 6.30 -13.61
C GLN A 35 0.52 5.58 -13.92
N ARG A 36 -0.19 6.02 -14.98
CA ARG A 36 -1.43 5.39 -15.44
C ARG A 36 -1.20 3.98 -15.96
N GLU A 37 -0.08 3.75 -16.67
CA GLU A 37 0.33 2.42 -17.13
C GLU A 37 0.61 1.48 -15.96
N VAL A 38 1.37 1.94 -14.96
CA VAL A 38 1.64 1.15 -13.75
C VAL A 38 0.36 0.87 -12.97
N TYR A 39 -0.48 1.88 -12.77
CA TYR A 39 -1.78 1.74 -12.10
C TYR A 39 -2.65 0.70 -12.80
N GLY A 40 -2.81 0.81 -14.13
CA GLY A 40 -3.61 -0.13 -14.91
C GLY A 40 -3.06 -1.56 -14.87
N THR A 41 -1.74 -1.73 -14.91
CA THR A 41 -1.08 -3.05 -14.82
C THR A 41 -1.35 -3.71 -13.48
N LEU A 42 -1.22 -2.96 -12.37
CA LEU A 42 -1.48 -3.48 -11.03
C LEU A 42 -2.96 -3.77 -10.80
N MET A 43 -3.85 -2.86 -11.19
CA MET A 43 -5.30 -3.08 -11.04
C MET A 43 -5.76 -4.29 -11.85
N LYS A 44 -5.25 -4.46 -13.07
CA LYS A 44 -5.54 -5.65 -13.87
C LYS A 44 -5.05 -6.93 -13.19
N ALA A 45 -3.84 -6.93 -12.62
CA ALA A 45 -3.32 -8.10 -11.91
C ALA A 45 -4.16 -8.46 -10.66
N VAL A 46 -4.70 -7.45 -9.98
CA VAL A 46 -5.65 -7.64 -8.87
C VAL A 46 -7.00 -8.16 -9.38
N ASP A 47 -7.55 -7.55 -10.42
CA ASP A 47 -8.85 -7.90 -11.01
C ASP A 47 -8.86 -9.33 -11.59
N ASP A 48 -7.75 -9.75 -12.19
CA ASP A 48 -7.61 -11.09 -12.76
C ASP A 48 -7.26 -12.16 -11.71
N GLU A 49 -7.08 -11.79 -10.43
CA GLU A 49 -6.61 -12.66 -9.33
C GLU A 49 -5.34 -13.47 -9.65
N ASN A 50 -4.58 -13.05 -10.66
CA ASN A 50 -3.39 -13.76 -11.16
C ASN A 50 -2.20 -13.69 -10.20
N GLY A 51 -2.30 -12.89 -9.14
CA GLY A 51 -1.21 -12.58 -8.24
C GLY A 51 -0.03 -11.92 -8.96
N GLY A 52 1.12 -11.85 -8.30
CA GLY A 52 2.35 -11.36 -8.90
C GLY A 52 3.25 -10.62 -7.93
N LEU A 53 4.52 -10.46 -8.31
CA LEU A 53 5.48 -9.64 -7.59
C LEU A 53 5.92 -8.49 -8.48
N PHE A 54 5.63 -7.27 -8.04
CA PHE A 54 5.90 -6.06 -8.78
C PHE A 54 6.87 -5.16 -8.02
N PHE A 55 7.84 -4.60 -8.73
CA PHE A 55 8.76 -3.61 -8.19
C PHE A 55 8.58 -2.30 -8.93
N LEU A 56 8.19 -1.26 -8.20
CA LEU A 56 8.15 0.11 -8.71
C LEU A 56 9.45 0.82 -8.34
N ASP A 57 10.37 0.94 -9.29
CA ASP A 57 11.56 1.78 -9.17
C ASP A 57 11.31 3.12 -9.86
N ALA A 58 11.53 4.22 -9.13
CA ALA A 58 11.25 5.54 -9.65
C ALA A 58 12.15 6.57 -8.94
N PRO A 59 12.75 7.51 -9.69
CA PRO A 59 13.53 8.61 -9.12
C PRO A 59 12.74 9.44 -8.11
N GLY A 60 13.45 10.13 -7.22
CA GLY A 60 12.84 11.09 -6.31
C GLY A 60 12.03 12.15 -7.06
N GLY A 61 10.87 12.53 -6.53
CA GLY A 61 9.99 13.56 -7.13
C GLY A 61 9.02 13.05 -8.20
N THR A 62 9.05 11.77 -8.57
CA THR A 62 8.15 11.18 -9.60
C THR A 62 6.75 10.83 -9.12
N GLY A 63 6.38 11.22 -7.90
CA GLY A 63 5.06 10.95 -7.35
C GLY A 63 4.80 9.47 -6.99
N LYS A 64 5.84 8.66 -6.77
CA LYS A 64 5.71 7.25 -6.32
C LYS A 64 4.78 7.10 -5.11
N LYS A 65 4.85 8.03 -4.15
CA LYS A 65 3.97 8.08 -2.99
C LYS A 65 2.50 8.27 -3.40
N PHE A 66 2.22 9.24 -4.28
CA PHE A 66 0.88 9.52 -4.77
C PHE A 66 0.27 8.30 -5.45
N LEU A 67 1.04 7.63 -6.32
CA LEU A 67 0.61 6.41 -6.98
C LEU A 67 0.32 5.27 -5.99
N MET A 68 1.21 5.04 -5.02
CA MET A 68 0.99 4.00 -3.99
C MET A 68 -0.24 4.27 -3.12
N SER A 69 -0.46 5.53 -2.70
CA SER A 69 -1.65 5.93 -1.94
C SER A 69 -2.93 5.75 -2.76
N LEU A 70 -2.91 6.07 -4.05
CA LEU A 70 -4.06 5.88 -4.94
C LEU A 70 -4.42 4.41 -5.15
N ILE A 71 -3.41 3.54 -5.31
CA ILE A 71 -3.60 2.08 -5.41
C ILE A 71 -4.27 1.55 -4.14
N LEU A 72 -3.74 1.95 -2.98
CA LEU A 72 -4.24 1.56 -1.67
C LEU A 72 -5.71 1.99 -1.49
N ALA A 73 -6.03 3.25 -1.81
CA ALA A 73 -7.40 3.76 -1.77
C ALA A 73 -8.35 3.03 -2.73
N THR A 74 -7.88 2.69 -3.93
CA THR A 74 -8.69 1.96 -4.92
C THR A 74 -9.08 0.58 -4.40
N ILE A 75 -8.12 -0.18 -3.87
CA ILE A 75 -8.36 -1.55 -3.37
C ILE A 75 -9.26 -1.50 -2.12
N ARG A 76 -9.03 -0.57 -1.20
CA ARG A 76 -9.87 -0.37 -0.01
C ARG A 76 -11.31 0.00 -0.32
N THR A 77 -11.54 0.78 -1.38
CA THR A 77 -12.90 1.12 -1.83
C THR A 77 -13.70 -0.14 -2.24
N ARG A 78 -13.00 -1.20 -2.69
CA ARG A 78 -13.61 -2.47 -3.11
C ARG A 78 -13.87 -3.44 -1.95
N SER A 79 -13.48 -3.07 -0.72
CA SER A 79 -13.54 -3.95 0.47
C SER A 79 -12.65 -5.19 0.38
N ASP A 80 -11.60 -5.11 -0.44
CA ASP A 80 -10.54 -6.12 -0.49
C ASP A 80 -9.52 -5.88 0.62
N ILE A 81 -8.93 -6.96 1.14
CA ILE A 81 -7.92 -6.87 2.19
C ILE A 81 -6.56 -6.54 1.57
N LEU A 82 -5.98 -5.40 1.97
CA LEU A 82 -4.64 -4.99 1.55
C LEU A 82 -3.77 -4.65 2.75
N VAL A 83 -2.60 -5.29 2.87
CA VAL A 83 -1.65 -4.99 3.96
C VAL A 83 -0.54 -4.10 3.45
N ALA A 84 -0.56 -2.83 3.87
CA ALA A 84 0.44 -1.85 3.49
C ALA A 84 1.58 -1.79 4.52
N ILE A 85 2.81 -2.10 4.07
CA ILE A 85 3.97 -2.27 4.93
C ILE A 85 5.14 -1.41 4.45
N ALA A 86 5.79 -0.71 5.37
CA ALA A 86 7.01 0.06 5.12
C ALA A 86 8.23 -0.53 5.84
N SER A 87 9.44 -0.35 5.29
CA SER A 87 10.66 -0.85 5.95
C SER A 87 11.08 -0.03 7.18
N SER A 88 10.82 1.28 7.17
CA SER A 88 11.20 2.21 8.23
C SER A 88 9.99 2.96 8.79
N GLY A 89 10.11 3.47 10.02
CA GLY A 89 9.06 4.28 10.65
C GLY A 89 8.75 5.56 9.86
N ILE A 90 9.77 6.20 9.29
CA ILE A 90 9.59 7.40 8.45
C ILE A 90 8.86 7.04 7.16
N ALA A 91 9.13 5.89 6.55
CA ALA A 91 8.38 5.45 5.38
C ALA A 91 6.93 5.10 5.73
N ALA A 92 6.69 4.55 6.93
CA ALA A 92 5.36 4.25 7.44
C ALA A 92 4.51 5.51 7.63
N THR A 93 5.10 6.64 8.05
CA THR A 93 4.34 7.90 8.20
C THR A 93 4.04 8.60 6.88
N LEU A 94 4.68 8.20 5.77
CA LEU A 94 4.50 8.83 4.46
C LEU A 94 3.34 8.26 3.66
N LEU A 95 2.79 7.12 4.08
CA LEU A 95 1.62 6.48 3.50
C LEU A 95 0.61 6.32 4.63
N GLU A 96 -0.62 6.77 4.42
CA GLU A 96 -1.64 6.70 5.47
C GLU A 96 -1.86 5.25 5.91
N ASP A 97 -1.82 5.07 7.24
CA ASP A 97 -2.02 3.81 7.94
C ASP A 97 -1.07 2.67 7.55
N CYS A 98 0.08 3.00 6.95
CA CYS A 98 1.18 2.05 6.82
C CYS A 98 1.84 1.80 8.18
N ARG A 99 2.20 0.55 8.45
CA ARG A 99 3.06 0.17 9.58
C ARG A 99 4.39 -0.38 9.12
N THR A 100 5.34 -0.44 10.06
CA THR A 100 6.65 -1.01 9.74
C THR A 100 6.56 -2.53 9.59
N ALA A 101 7.33 -3.10 8.66
CA ALA A 101 7.45 -4.54 8.43
C ALA A 101 7.81 -5.28 9.71
N ARG A 102 8.67 -4.67 10.52
CA ARG A 102 9.04 -5.19 11.83
C ARG A 102 7.83 -5.35 12.76
N SER A 103 6.93 -4.37 12.77
CA SER A 103 5.71 -4.42 13.58
C SER A 103 4.71 -5.45 13.06
N VAL A 104 4.47 -5.46 11.74
CA VAL A 104 3.44 -6.31 11.11
C VAL A 104 3.88 -7.78 11.05
N LEU A 105 5.09 -8.03 10.55
CA LEU A 105 5.62 -9.38 10.33
C LEU A 105 6.32 -9.97 11.57
N LYS A 106 6.38 -9.20 12.68
CA LYS A 106 7.07 -9.58 13.93
C LYS A 106 8.50 -10.09 13.71
N LEU A 107 9.22 -9.47 12.78
CA LEU A 107 10.56 -9.90 12.41
C LEU A 107 11.49 -9.82 13.63
N PRO A 108 12.20 -10.92 13.98
CA PRO A 108 13.13 -10.90 15.09
C PRO A 108 14.29 -9.97 14.77
N LEU A 109 14.75 -9.22 15.77
CA LEU A 109 16.02 -8.51 15.68
C LEU A 109 17.15 -9.53 15.81
N ASN A 110 17.77 -9.90 14.70
CA ASN A 110 19.07 -10.55 14.75
C ASN A 110 20.12 -9.49 15.09
N LEU A 111 20.43 -9.35 16.38
CA LEU A 111 21.55 -8.56 16.90
C LEU A 111 22.85 -9.37 16.81
N GLN A 112 23.14 -9.97 15.65
CA GLN A 112 24.47 -10.49 15.42
C GLN A 112 25.37 -9.28 15.14
N THR A 113 25.91 -8.72 16.22
CA THR A 113 27.04 -7.79 16.18
C THR A 113 28.15 -8.52 15.43
N ILE A 114 28.44 -8.05 14.22
CA ILE A 114 29.68 -8.39 13.55
C ILE A 114 30.75 -7.60 14.30
N GLU A 115 31.59 -8.31 15.07
CA GLU A 115 32.91 -7.81 15.48
C GLU A 115 33.85 -7.74 14.28
#